data_AF-A0A354UQQ5-F1
#
_entry.id   AF-A0A354UQQ5-F1
#
_cell.length_a   1.000
_cell.length_b   1.000
_cell.length_c   1.000
_cell.angle_alpha   90.00
_cell.angle_beta   90.00
_cell.angle_gamma   90.00
#
_symmetry.space_group_name_H-M   'P 1'
#
loop_
_entity.id
_entity.type
_entity.pdbx_description
1 polymer ?
#
loop_
_entity_poly.entity_id
_entity_poly.type
_entity_poly.pdbx_seq_one_letter_code
_entity_poly.pdbx_strand_id
1 'polypeptide(L)'
;MKRAKLIERIAIIAFCCILVLTAGLIPLVSYGKHRSYVEQVEANKPKPEIKQKLTSIEASLKEGVKYYANNKAQVKKEDVQVTAIYTKGEETIRESVDSESIRVSTSSEFAFKGGDIVVTYKSKTAKISVTLEAVKLTELKMTSAPYIVAYKTGEKFVKNGLEVVAVYNDGSEKTVKEESLNFGELSALKTSDKKVTVSYTEKEITKTIDIPVKVSDNFENGSVKKIFAKGYAIVESGKQLSSATATLLGEYESGNKLLLGEKDYTLNARAEVAKFGKKYEIEATYASDSSVSVKIPVMVRIHIEAEKGKLVNGKTGTEDEYFITEDNKYQKGGPVT
;
A
#
# COMPACT_ATOMS: atom_id res chain seq x y z
N MET A 1 -45.48 -68.88 -95.28
CA MET A 1 -45.23 -67.42 -95.16
C MET A 1 -45.57 -66.85 -93.76
N LYS A 2 -45.26 -67.55 -92.65
CA LYS A 2 -45.57 -67.09 -91.27
C LYS A 2 -44.42 -67.16 -90.23
N ARG A 3 -43.27 -67.79 -90.55
CA ARG A 3 -42.11 -67.87 -89.61
C ARG A 3 -41.08 -66.73 -89.76
N ALA A 4 -41.02 -66.05 -90.91
CA ALA A 4 -40.09 -64.93 -91.12
C ALA A 4 -40.45 -63.66 -90.31
N LYS A 5 -41.75 -63.37 -90.13
CA LYS A 5 -42.22 -62.16 -89.41
C LYS A 5 -42.11 -62.25 -87.88
N LEU A 6 -41.85 -63.43 -87.30
CA LEU A 6 -41.71 -63.61 -85.85
C LEU A 6 -40.26 -63.38 -85.39
N ILE A 7 -39.28 -63.82 -86.19
CA ILE A 7 -37.85 -63.67 -85.91
C ILE A 7 -37.44 -62.19 -86.04
N GLU A 8 -38.00 -61.48 -87.01
CA GLU A 8 -37.77 -60.04 -87.20
C GLU A 8 -38.32 -59.21 -86.01
N ARG A 9 -39.47 -59.60 -85.43
CA ARG A 9 -40.04 -58.93 -84.25
C ARG A 9 -39.27 -59.21 -82.96
N ILE A 10 -38.72 -60.40 -82.77
CA ILE A 10 -37.92 -60.74 -81.58
C ILE A 10 -36.53 -60.08 -81.65
N ALA A 11 -35.94 -59.99 -82.84
CA ALA A 11 -34.68 -59.26 -83.06
C ALA A 11 -34.83 -57.75 -82.78
N ILE A 12 -35.93 -57.14 -83.20
CA ILE A 12 -36.21 -55.71 -82.95
C ILE A 12 -36.47 -55.44 -81.46
N ILE A 13 -37.17 -56.32 -80.75
CA ILE A 13 -37.43 -56.15 -79.30
C ILE A 13 -36.14 -56.36 -78.48
N ALA A 14 -35.30 -57.34 -78.83
CA ALA A 14 -34.00 -57.54 -78.18
C ALA A 14 -33.03 -56.37 -78.43
N PHE A 15 -33.03 -55.78 -79.63
CA PHE A 15 -32.22 -54.60 -79.96
C PHE A 15 -32.72 -53.33 -79.25
N CYS A 16 -34.04 -53.15 -79.12
CA CYS A 16 -34.64 -52.06 -78.35
C CYS A 16 -34.40 -52.19 -76.83
N CYS A 17 -34.40 -53.41 -76.26
CA CYS A 17 -34.06 -53.59 -74.84
C CYS A 17 -32.57 -53.32 -74.53
N ILE A 18 -31.65 -53.63 -75.45
CA ILE A 18 -30.21 -53.32 -75.31
C ILE A 18 -29.95 -51.81 -75.44
N LEU A 19 -30.68 -51.11 -76.32
CA LEU A 19 -30.61 -49.64 -76.45
C LEU A 19 -31.20 -48.88 -75.25
N VAL A 20 -32.27 -49.40 -74.63
CA VAL A 20 -32.87 -48.77 -73.44
C VAL A 20 -32.05 -49.01 -72.18
N LEU A 21 -31.39 -50.16 -72.04
CA LEU A 21 -30.45 -50.42 -70.93
C LEU A 21 -29.16 -49.59 -71.04
N THR A 22 -28.66 -49.36 -72.26
CA THR A 22 -27.46 -48.51 -72.47
C THR A 22 -27.76 -47.01 -72.33
N ALA A 23 -28.96 -46.55 -72.73
CA ALA A 23 -29.35 -45.14 -72.60
C ALA A 23 -29.64 -44.68 -71.15
N GLY A 24 -29.99 -45.60 -70.24
CA GLY A 24 -30.20 -45.29 -68.80
C GLY A 24 -28.94 -45.39 -67.94
N LEU A 25 -27.96 -46.23 -68.33
CA LEU A 25 -26.70 -46.40 -67.59
C LEU A 25 -25.68 -45.28 -67.87
N ILE A 26 -25.68 -44.71 -69.08
CA ILE A 26 -24.78 -43.60 -69.45
C ILE A 26 -25.04 -42.33 -68.60
N PRO A 27 -26.28 -41.85 -68.36
CA PRO A 27 -26.51 -40.72 -67.47
C PRO A 27 -26.26 -41.07 -66.00
N LEU A 28 -26.47 -42.31 -65.52
CA LEU A 28 -26.20 -42.67 -64.11
C LEU A 28 -24.71 -42.74 -63.78
N VAL A 29 -23.87 -43.32 -64.66
CA VAL A 29 -22.42 -43.37 -64.44
C VAL A 29 -21.80 -41.99 -64.62
N SER A 30 -22.29 -41.19 -65.56
CA SER A 30 -21.89 -39.79 -65.73
C SER A 30 -22.33 -38.93 -64.55
N TYR A 31 -23.55 -39.12 -64.04
CA TYR A 31 -24.05 -38.40 -62.86
C TYR A 31 -23.33 -38.85 -61.58
N GLY A 32 -23.01 -40.14 -61.45
CA GLY A 32 -22.18 -40.67 -60.36
C GLY A 32 -20.77 -40.10 -60.38
N LYS A 33 -20.10 -40.09 -61.56
CA LYS A 33 -18.79 -39.46 -61.72
C LYS A 33 -18.84 -37.95 -61.51
N HIS A 34 -19.87 -37.26 -61.99
CA HIS A 34 -20.05 -35.82 -61.79
C HIS A 34 -20.33 -35.50 -60.32
N ARG A 35 -21.19 -36.27 -59.65
CA ARG A 35 -21.46 -36.13 -58.22
C ARG A 35 -20.23 -36.43 -57.38
N SER A 36 -19.50 -37.51 -57.65
CA SER A 36 -18.24 -37.81 -56.96
C SER A 36 -17.17 -36.77 -57.27
N TYR A 37 -17.13 -36.21 -58.48
CA TYR A 37 -16.25 -35.09 -58.83
C TYR A 37 -16.63 -33.81 -58.08
N VAL A 38 -17.92 -33.47 -58.00
CA VAL A 38 -18.41 -32.31 -57.24
C VAL A 38 -18.20 -32.51 -55.73
N GLU A 39 -18.47 -33.70 -55.19
CA GLU A 39 -18.21 -34.05 -53.78
C GLU A 39 -16.70 -34.01 -53.47
N GLN A 40 -15.83 -34.49 -54.37
CA GLN A 40 -14.37 -34.37 -54.21
C GLN A 40 -13.90 -32.92 -54.33
N VAL A 41 -14.46 -32.13 -55.24
CA VAL A 41 -14.15 -30.70 -55.40
C VAL A 41 -14.66 -29.89 -54.19
N GLU A 42 -15.83 -30.21 -53.64
CA GLU A 42 -16.37 -29.59 -52.42
C GLU A 42 -15.63 -30.04 -51.15
N ALA A 43 -15.21 -31.30 -51.07
CA ALA A 43 -14.37 -31.81 -49.98
C ALA A 43 -12.94 -31.23 -50.04
N ASN A 44 -12.44 -30.93 -51.23
CA ASN A 44 -11.13 -30.31 -51.47
C ASN A 44 -11.17 -28.76 -51.51
N LYS A 45 -12.36 -28.14 -51.46
CA LYS A 45 -12.46 -26.70 -51.21
C LYS A 45 -11.93 -26.45 -49.80
N PRO A 46 -10.97 -25.51 -49.60
CA PRO A 46 -10.56 -25.14 -48.26
C PRO A 46 -11.82 -24.71 -47.49
N LYS A 47 -12.15 -25.45 -46.41
CA LYS A 47 -13.24 -25.06 -45.50
C LYS A 47 -13.03 -23.59 -45.13
N PRO A 48 -14.07 -22.75 -45.12
CA PRO A 48 -13.91 -21.35 -44.77
C PRO A 48 -13.23 -21.29 -43.41
N GLU A 49 -12.08 -20.62 -43.37
CA GLU A 49 -11.29 -20.47 -42.15
C GLU A 49 -12.14 -19.68 -41.15
N ILE A 50 -12.67 -20.35 -40.14
CA ILE A 50 -13.50 -19.72 -39.12
C ILE A 50 -12.58 -18.90 -38.21
N LYS A 51 -12.40 -17.62 -38.55
CA LYS A 51 -11.57 -16.69 -37.78
C LYS A 51 -12.28 -16.32 -36.48
N GLN A 52 -11.52 -16.34 -35.40
CA GLN A 52 -11.97 -15.89 -34.09
C GLN A 52 -12.27 -14.39 -34.13
N LYS A 53 -13.47 -13.98 -33.69
CA LYS A 53 -13.90 -12.57 -33.64
C LYS A 53 -14.17 -12.15 -32.21
N LEU A 54 -13.58 -11.04 -31.76
CA LEU A 54 -13.85 -10.48 -30.43
C LEU A 54 -15.26 -9.89 -30.39
N THR A 55 -16.10 -10.42 -29.51
CA THR A 55 -17.52 -10.06 -29.39
C THR A 55 -17.73 -9.05 -28.27
N SER A 56 -17.18 -9.31 -27.08
CA SER A 56 -17.29 -8.44 -25.90
C SER A 56 -16.14 -8.69 -24.93
N ILE A 57 -16.09 -7.89 -23.85
CA ILE A 57 -15.27 -8.17 -22.68
C ILE A 57 -16.13 -8.13 -21.43
N GLU A 58 -15.78 -8.96 -20.45
CA GLU A 58 -16.26 -8.90 -19.07
C GLU A 58 -15.11 -8.37 -18.22
N ALA A 59 -15.38 -7.43 -17.33
CA ALA A 59 -14.36 -6.86 -16.44
C ALA A 59 -14.91 -6.75 -15.02
N SER A 60 -14.07 -7.06 -14.03
CA SER A 60 -14.38 -6.88 -12.62
C SER A 60 -13.12 -6.48 -11.85
N LEU A 61 -13.28 -5.95 -10.63
CA LEU A 61 -12.14 -5.86 -9.71
C LEU A 61 -11.68 -7.27 -9.32
N LYS A 62 -10.39 -7.41 -9.04
CA LYS A 62 -9.85 -8.61 -8.39
C LYS A 62 -10.32 -8.68 -6.95
N GLU A 63 -10.30 -9.89 -6.40
CA GLU A 63 -10.68 -10.14 -5.01
C GLU A 63 -9.80 -9.30 -4.05
N GLY A 64 -10.45 -8.71 -3.03
CA GLY A 64 -9.78 -7.88 -2.02
C GLY A 64 -9.47 -6.45 -2.44
N VAL A 65 -9.62 -6.09 -3.73
CA VAL A 65 -9.37 -4.72 -4.18
C VAL A 65 -10.50 -3.79 -3.73
N LYS A 66 -10.12 -2.73 -3.02
CA LYS A 66 -11.00 -1.70 -2.47
C LYS A 66 -10.43 -0.33 -2.73
N TYR A 67 -11.31 0.66 -2.84
CA TYR A 67 -10.94 2.06 -2.96
C TYR A 67 -11.56 2.85 -1.81
N TYR A 68 -10.83 3.83 -1.30
CA TYR A 68 -11.20 4.54 -0.08
C TYR A 68 -11.42 6.03 -0.34
N ALA A 69 -12.34 6.63 0.42
CA ALA A 69 -12.67 8.05 0.39
C ALA A 69 -11.60 8.88 1.14
N ASN A 70 -10.35 8.80 0.67
CA ASN A 70 -9.18 9.47 1.24
C ASN A 70 -8.54 10.49 0.27
N ASN A 71 -9.23 10.84 -0.82
CA ASN A 71 -8.77 11.72 -1.89
C ASN A 71 -7.53 11.20 -2.65
N LYS A 72 -7.20 9.92 -2.51
CA LYS A 72 -6.03 9.28 -3.14
C LYS A 72 -6.37 8.07 -3.98
N ALA A 73 -7.66 7.73 -4.15
CA ALA A 73 -8.07 6.56 -4.92
C ALA A 73 -7.64 6.70 -6.39
N GLN A 74 -6.81 5.77 -6.84
CA GLN A 74 -6.30 5.68 -8.20
C GLN A 74 -6.36 4.22 -8.66
N VAL A 75 -7.00 3.99 -9.80
CA VAL A 75 -7.17 2.65 -10.37
C VAL A 75 -5.89 2.24 -11.09
N LYS A 76 -5.35 1.08 -10.73
CA LYS A 76 -4.25 0.45 -11.47
C LYS A 76 -4.80 -0.62 -12.40
N LYS A 77 -4.08 -0.97 -13.46
CA LYS A 77 -4.54 -2.02 -14.39
C LYS A 77 -4.55 -3.38 -13.68
N GLU A 78 -3.63 -3.57 -12.73
CA GLU A 78 -3.46 -4.80 -11.96
C GLU A 78 -4.64 -5.06 -11.01
N ASP A 79 -5.44 -4.03 -10.71
CA ASP A 79 -6.63 -4.12 -9.85
C ASP A 79 -7.82 -4.78 -10.55
N VAL A 80 -7.76 -4.89 -11.87
CA VAL A 80 -8.86 -5.37 -12.73
C VAL A 80 -8.51 -6.74 -13.30
N GLN A 81 -9.49 -7.63 -13.34
CA GLN A 81 -9.45 -8.85 -14.13
C GLN A 81 -10.39 -8.72 -15.33
N VAL A 82 -9.94 -9.16 -16.50
CA VAL A 82 -10.68 -9.04 -17.76
C VAL A 82 -10.74 -10.38 -18.46
N THR A 83 -11.93 -10.74 -18.92
CA THR A 83 -12.19 -11.91 -19.77
C THR A 83 -12.67 -11.42 -21.13
N ALA A 84 -11.91 -11.74 -22.18
CA ALA A 84 -12.32 -11.50 -23.55
C ALA A 84 -13.22 -12.63 -24.04
N ILE A 85 -14.36 -12.27 -24.64
CA ILE A 85 -15.32 -13.21 -25.20
C ILE A 85 -15.23 -13.15 -26.71
N TYR A 86 -14.90 -14.29 -27.32
CA TYR A 86 -14.79 -14.45 -28.75
C TYR A 86 -15.82 -15.42 -29.29
N THR A 87 -16.17 -15.25 -30.56
CA THR A 87 -16.97 -16.20 -31.32
C THR A 87 -16.11 -16.86 -32.40
N LYS A 88 -16.17 -18.19 -32.50
CA LYS A 88 -15.54 -18.99 -33.56
C LYS A 88 -16.58 -19.94 -34.15
N GLY A 89 -17.29 -19.48 -35.17
CA GLY A 89 -18.43 -20.22 -35.71
C GLY A 89 -19.61 -20.05 -34.77
N GLU A 90 -20.15 -21.16 -34.26
CA GLU A 90 -21.20 -21.16 -33.22
C GLU A 90 -20.63 -21.23 -31.79
N GLU A 91 -19.32 -21.48 -31.66
CA GLU A 91 -18.67 -21.61 -30.36
C GLU A 91 -18.33 -20.26 -29.73
N THR A 92 -18.47 -20.18 -28.39
CA THR A 92 -18.02 -19.05 -27.58
C THR A 92 -16.76 -19.43 -26.81
N ILE A 93 -15.70 -18.64 -26.99
CA ILE A 93 -14.40 -18.82 -26.34
C ILE A 93 -14.18 -17.69 -25.34
N ARG A 94 -13.71 -18.03 -24.13
CA ARG A 94 -13.35 -17.07 -23.08
C ARG A 94 -11.86 -17.15 -22.80
N GLU A 95 -11.19 -16.01 -22.83
CA GLU A 95 -9.75 -15.91 -22.58
C GLU A 95 -9.48 -14.84 -21.54
N SER A 96 -8.59 -15.13 -20.58
CA SER A 96 -8.09 -14.12 -19.65
C SER A 96 -7.19 -13.15 -20.39
N VAL A 97 -7.35 -11.85 -20.11
CA VAL A 97 -6.57 -10.79 -20.72
C VAL A 97 -5.54 -10.27 -19.72
N ASP A 98 -4.29 -10.20 -20.16
CA ASP A 98 -3.20 -9.62 -19.39
C ASP A 98 -3.43 -8.12 -19.11
N SER A 99 -3.11 -7.67 -17.89
CA SER A 99 -3.35 -6.30 -17.46
C SER A 99 -2.59 -5.27 -18.30
N GLU A 100 -1.46 -5.62 -18.92
CA GLU A 100 -0.74 -4.68 -19.78
C GLU A 100 -1.44 -4.41 -21.11
N SER A 101 -2.27 -5.35 -21.55
CA SER A 101 -3.02 -5.26 -22.81
C SER A 101 -4.29 -4.41 -22.72
N ILE A 102 -4.67 -3.99 -21.50
CA ILE A 102 -5.86 -3.16 -21.27
C ILE A 102 -5.50 -1.70 -21.05
N ARG A 103 -6.49 -0.84 -21.23
CA ARG A 103 -6.47 0.55 -20.75
C ARG A 103 -7.58 0.72 -19.73
N VAL A 104 -7.29 1.43 -18.65
CA VAL A 104 -8.27 1.82 -17.64
C VAL A 104 -8.35 3.35 -17.61
N SER A 105 -9.57 3.88 -17.49
CA SER A 105 -9.80 5.31 -17.33
C SER A 105 -10.96 5.55 -16.39
N THR A 106 -10.88 6.62 -15.62
CA THR A 106 -11.89 7.07 -14.66
C THR A 106 -12.18 8.56 -14.86
N SER A 107 -13.26 9.04 -14.25
CA SER A 107 -13.52 10.49 -14.15
C SER A 107 -12.46 11.19 -13.29
N SER A 108 -12.21 12.48 -13.54
CA SER A 108 -11.38 13.32 -12.68
C SER A 108 -11.89 13.42 -11.24
N GLU A 109 -13.16 13.10 -11.00
CA GLU A 109 -13.77 13.11 -9.67
C GLU A 109 -13.66 11.77 -8.93
N PHE A 110 -13.12 10.72 -9.56
CA PHE A 110 -13.11 9.36 -9.00
C PHE A 110 -12.45 9.29 -7.63
N ALA A 111 -11.34 10.03 -7.43
CA ALA A 111 -10.62 10.05 -6.16
C ALA A 111 -11.45 10.58 -4.98
N PHE A 112 -12.50 11.36 -5.26
CA PHE A 112 -13.32 12.04 -4.25
C PHE A 112 -14.64 11.33 -3.97
N LYS A 113 -15.27 10.75 -5.01
CA LYS A 113 -16.63 10.16 -4.89
C LYS A 113 -16.82 8.81 -5.59
N GLY A 114 -15.76 8.23 -6.15
CA GLY A 114 -15.85 6.99 -6.93
C GLY A 114 -16.52 7.19 -8.28
N GLY A 115 -17.16 6.14 -8.80
CA GLY A 115 -17.84 6.13 -10.09
C GLY A 115 -17.41 4.97 -10.98
N ASP A 116 -17.60 5.13 -12.29
CA ASP A 116 -17.29 4.10 -13.27
C ASP A 116 -15.78 4.04 -13.58
N ILE A 117 -15.23 2.84 -13.52
CA ILE A 117 -13.97 2.46 -14.16
C ILE A 117 -14.31 1.96 -15.55
N VAL A 118 -13.81 2.64 -16.59
CA VAL A 118 -13.95 2.20 -17.98
C VAL A 118 -12.71 1.40 -18.36
N VAL A 119 -12.92 0.12 -18.64
CA VAL A 119 -11.89 -0.82 -19.05
C VAL A 119 -11.99 -1.02 -20.55
N THR A 120 -10.90 -0.84 -21.28
CA THR A 120 -10.84 -0.99 -22.74
C THR A 120 -9.84 -2.07 -23.11
N TYR A 121 -10.28 -3.04 -23.92
CA TYR A 121 -9.42 -4.03 -24.56
C TYR A 121 -9.73 -4.06 -26.05
N LYS A 122 -8.71 -3.81 -26.89
CA LYS A 122 -8.88 -3.60 -28.33
C LYS A 122 -9.97 -2.54 -28.60
N SER A 123 -11.07 -2.92 -29.26
CA SER A 123 -12.19 -2.03 -29.62
C SER A 123 -13.43 -2.22 -28.72
N LYS A 124 -13.30 -2.91 -27.59
CA LYS A 124 -14.41 -3.22 -26.68
C LYS A 124 -14.17 -2.58 -25.32
N THR A 125 -15.26 -2.18 -24.68
CA THR A 125 -15.24 -1.52 -23.37
C THR A 125 -16.20 -2.20 -22.41
N ALA A 126 -15.84 -2.26 -21.14
CA ALA A 126 -16.71 -2.62 -20.03
C ALA A 126 -16.61 -1.56 -18.94
N LYS A 127 -17.65 -1.48 -18.10
CA LYS A 127 -17.71 -0.55 -16.96
C LYS A 127 -17.80 -1.33 -15.67
N ILE A 128 -17.01 -0.91 -14.69
CA ILE A 128 -17.10 -1.40 -13.31
C ILE A 128 -17.50 -0.19 -12.44
N SER A 129 -18.66 -0.26 -11.80
CA SER A 129 -19.12 0.82 -10.92
C SER A 129 -18.55 0.62 -9.51
N VAL A 130 -17.87 1.63 -8.98
CA VAL A 130 -17.16 1.57 -7.70
C VAL A 130 -17.65 2.67 -6.77
N THR A 131 -18.00 2.27 -5.55
CA THR A 131 -18.24 3.18 -4.43
C THR A 131 -17.02 3.16 -3.51
N LEU A 132 -16.58 4.34 -3.07
CA LEU A 132 -15.45 4.44 -2.15
C LEU A 132 -15.87 4.04 -0.73
N GLU A 133 -15.06 3.21 -0.07
CA GLU A 133 -15.23 2.91 1.35
C GLU A 133 -14.77 4.09 2.21
N ALA A 134 -15.53 4.42 3.25
CA ALA A 134 -15.10 5.42 4.22
C ALA A 134 -13.84 4.95 4.96
N VAL A 135 -12.89 5.86 5.18
CA VAL A 135 -11.72 5.61 6.02
C VAL A 135 -12.16 5.52 7.48
N LYS A 136 -11.80 4.41 8.12
CA LYS A 136 -12.22 4.06 9.48
C LYS A 136 -11.04 3.59 10.30
N LEU A 137 -11.00 4.02 11.56
CA LEU A 137 -10.03 3.57 12.55
C LEU A 137 -10.17 2.04 12.76
N THR A 138 -9.09 1.30 12.59
CA THR A 138 -9.09 -0.16 12.75
C THR A 138 -8.35 -0.61 13.99
N GLU A 139 -7.26 0.05 14.34
CA GLU A 139 -6.34 -0.38 15.39
C GLU A 139 -5.57 0.80 16.00
N LEU A 140 -5.08 0.61 17.24
CA LEU A 140 -4.02 1.42 17.83
C LEU A 140 -2.75 0.59 17.93
N LYS A 141 -1.61 1.21 17.64
CA LYS A 141 -0.29 0.59 17.73
C LYS A 141 0.63 1.46 18.57
N MET A 142 1.27 0.85 19.55
CA MET A 142 2.31 1.51 20.33
C MET A 142 3.61 1.52 19.50
N THR A 143 4.13 2.70 19.24
CA THR A 143 5.39 2.91 18.50
C THR A 143 6.57 3.16 19.44
N SER A 144 6.30 3.72 20.63
CA SER A 144 7.25 3.81 21.74
C SER A 144 6.53 3.52 23.05
N ALA A 145 7.15 2.72 23.90
CA ALA A 145 6.69 2.48 25.27
C ALA A 145 6.95 3.72 26.16
N PRO A 146 6.17 3.92 27.23
CA PRO A 146 6.48 4.95 28.22
C PRO A 146 7.89 4.76 28.78
N TYR A 147 8.49 5.85 29.25
CA TYR A 147 9.80 5.80 29.88
C TYR A 147 9.76 4.98 31.18
N ILE A 148 8.64 4.96 31.89
CA ILE A 148 8.48 4.15 33.11
C ILE A 148 7.53 2.99 32.84
N VAL A 149 8.04 1.76 32.98
CA VAL A 149 7.32 0.50 32.75
C VAL A 149 7.34 -0.42 33.98
N ALA A 150 8.20 -0.13 34.95
CA ALA A 150 8.30 -0.83 36.22
C ALA A 150 8.13 0.16 37.38
N TYR A 151 7.32 -0.22 38.35
CA TYR A 151 6.79 0.67 39.39
C TYR A 151 6.90 0.03 40.77
N LYS A 152 7.05 0.87 41.77
CA LYS A 152 6.76 0.50 43.15
C LYS A 152 5.25 0.49 43.38
N THR A 153 4.76 -0.45 44.19
CA THR A 153 3.36 -0.45 44.62
C THR A 153 2.95 0.90 45.21
N GLY A 154 1.79 1.42 44.79
CA GLY A 154 1.27 2.70 45.22
C GLY A 154 1.61 3.86 44.28
N GLU A 155 2.54 3.70 43.34
CA GLU A 155 2.85 4.72 42.34
C GLU A 155 1.76 4.82 41.27
N LYS A 156 1.64 5.99 40.63
CA LYS A 156 0.71 6.21 39.52
C LYS A 156 1.42 5.99 38.19
N PHE A 157 0.67 5.55 37.19
CA PHE A 157 1.15 5.41 35.82
C PHE A 157 1.68 6.74 35.26
N VAL A 158 2.87 6.70 34.64
CA VAL A 158 3.52 7.85 34.01
C VAL A 158 3.52 7.66 32.49
N LYS A 159 2.86 8.58 31.79
CA LYS A 159 2.64 8.51 30.34
C LYS A 159 3.83 8.98 29.49
N ASN A 160 4.78 9.73 30.04
CA ASN A 160 5.88 10.32 29.30
C ASN A 160 6.65 9.26 28.47
N GLY A 161 6.92 9.59 27.20
CA GLY A 161 7.61 8.70 26.25
C GLY A 161 6.71 7.71 25.52
N LEU A 162 5.42 7.60 25.92
CA LEU A 162 4.44 6.81 25.18
C LEU A 162 4.13 7.47 23.84
N GLU A 163 4.30 6.72 22.76
CA GLU A 163 3.87 7.14 21.43
C GLU A 163 2.93 6.10 20.83
N VAL A 164 1.77 6.55 20.37
CA VAL A 164 0.73 5.71 19.79
C VAL A 164 0.37 6.24 18.41
N VAL A 165 0.21 5.33 17.46
CA VAL A 165 -0.35 5.63 16.14
C VAL A 165 -1.71 4.94 15.98
N ALA A 166 -2.63 5.64 15.33
CA ALA A 166 -3.89 5.11 14.85
C ALA A 166 -3.69 4.52 13.45
N VAL A 167 -4.14 3.29 13.26
CA VAL A 167 -4.09 2.57 11.98
C VAL A 167 -5.49 2.53 11.38
N TYR A 168 -5.60 2.71 10.07
CA TYR A 168 -6.87 2.78 9.34
C TYR A 168 -7.03 1.65 8.33
N ASN A 169 -8.27 1.40 7.92
CA ASN A 169 -8.61 0.36 6.93
C ASN A 169 -8.02 0.57 5.53
N ASP A 170 -7.56 1.78 5.22
CA ASP A 170 -6.85 2.11 3.97
C ASP A 170 -5.32 1.93 4.09
N GLY A 171 -4.84 1.43 5.24
CA GLY A 171 -3.43 1.20 5.54
C GLY A 171 -2.66 2.46 5.97
N SER A 172 -3.32 3.62 6.05
CA SER A 172 -2.68 4.83 6.58
C SER A 172 -2.46 4.73 8.09
N GLU A 173 -1.45 5.45 8.59
CA GLU A 173 -1.18 5.63 10.01
C GLU A 173 -1.19 7.13 10.37
N LYS A 174 -1.64 7.46 11.59
CA LYS A 174 -1.66 8.82 12.13
C LYS A 174 -1.13 8.82 13.56
N THR A 175 -0.11 9.62 13.84
CA THR A 175 0.35 9.86 15.22
C THR A 175 -0.78 10.45 16.04
N VAL A 176 -1.11 9.79 17.15
CA VAL A 176 -2.11 10.25 18.10
C VAL A 176 -1.41 11.17 19.11
N LYS A 177 -1.93 12.39 19.24
CA LYS A 177 -1.40 13.32 20.25
C LYS A 177 -1.81 12.84 21.64
N GLU A 178 -0.95 13.05 22.61
CA GLU A 178 -1.14 12.56 23.98
C GLU A 178 -2.43 13.08 24.61
N GLU A 179 -2.81 14.33 24.33
CA GLU A 179 -4.06 14.94 24.82
C GLU A 179 -5.33 14.31 24.24
N SER A 180 -5.22 13.56 23.14
CA SER A 180 -6.33 12.83 22.54
C SER A 180 -6.47 11.40 23.06
N LEU A 181 -5.50 10.90 23.83
CA LEU A 181 -5.55 9.59 24.46
C LEU A 181 -6.33 9.66 25.76
N ASN A 182 -7.19 8.67 25.99
CA ASN A 182 -7.95 8.52 27.22
C ASN A 182 -7.45 7.30 28.00
N PHE A 183 -6.91 7.56 29.20
CA PHE A 183 -6.34 6.56 30.12
C PHE A 183 -7.34 6.10 31.19
N GLY A 184 -8.59 6.55 31.13
CA GLY A 184 -9.57 6.37 32.19
C GLY A 184 -9.15 7.06 33.49
N GLU A 185 -9.65 6.54 34.61
CA GLU A 185 -9.24 7.00 35.93
C GLU A 185 -7.91 6.35 36.33
N LEU A 186 -6.85 7.16 36.42
CA LEU A 186 -5.54 6.69 36.85
C LEU A 186 -5.45 6.67 38.38
N SER A 187 -5.60 5.47 38.94
CA SER A 187 -5.39 5.19 40.37
C SER A 187 -3.95 4.70 40.64
N ALA A 188 -3.61 4.57 41.92
CA ALA A 188 -2.33 4.00 42.35
C ALA A 188 -2.24 2.53 41.95
N LEU A 189 -1.14 2.16 41.31
CA LEU A 189 -0.88 0.82 40.80
C LEU A 189 -0.65 -0.19 41.94
N LYS A 190 -1.17 -1.39 41.76
CA LYS A 190 -1.07 -2.53 42.68
C LYS A 190 -0.22 -3.63 42.05
N THR A 191 0.35 -4.52 42.86
CA THR A 191 1.13 -5.68 42.38
C THR A 191 0.35 -6.61 41.45
N SER A 192 -0.99 -6.61 41.54
CA SER A 192 -1.88 -7.31 40.61
C SER A 192 -1.92 -6.71 39.21
N ASP A 193 -1.63 -5.41 39.07
CA ASP A 193 -1.76 -4.70 37.81
C ASP A 193 -0.61 -5.08 36.87
N LYS A 194 -0.97 -5.50 35.65
CA LYS A 194 -0.02 -5.92 34.60
C LYS A 194 -0.05 -5.02 33.37
N LYS A 195 -1.06 -4.16 33.28
CA LYS A 195 -1.26 -3.27 32.14
C LYS A 195 -2.12 -2.05 32.51
N VAL A 196 -1.97 -0.99 31.73
CA VAL A 196 -2.86 0.17 31.70
C VAL A 196 -3.49 0.23 30.32
N THR A 197 -4.82 0.20 30.24
CA THR A 197 -5.54 0.30 28.97
C THR A 197 -5.68 1.77 28.59
N VAL A 198 -5.24 2.12 27.39
CA VAL A 198 -5.44 3.45 26.80
C VAL A 198 -6.38 3.33 25.61
N SER A 199 -7.22 4.34 25.42
CA SER A 199 -8.20 4.39 24.34
C SER A 199 -8.06 5.65 23.50
N TYR A 200 -8.50 5.54 22.25
CA TYR A 200 -8.61 6.65 21.31
C TYR A 200 -9.92 6.50 20.55
N THR A 201 -10.66 7.59 20.43
CA THR A 201 -11.93 7.65 19.72
C THR A 201 -11.83 8.62 18.56
N GLU A 202 -12.15 8.16 17.36
CA GLU A 202 -12.27 9.01 16.18
C GLU A 202 -13.50 8.59 15.38
N LYS A 203 -14.35 9.57 15.03
CA LYS A 203 -15.61 9.35 14.28
C LYS A 203 -16.45 8.20 14.88
N GLU A 204 -16.69 8.27 16.19
CA GLU A 204 -17.47 7.30 16.98
C GLU A 204 -16.87 5.89 17.10
N ILE A 205 -15.73 5.63 16.46
CA ILE A 205 -15.01 4.37 16.60
C ILE A 205 -13.98 4.53 17.71
N THR A 206 -14.10 3.71 18.76
CA THR A 206 -13.11 3.63 19.84
C THR A 206 -12.24 2.39 19.67
N LYS A 207 -10.93 2.58 19.80
CA LYS A 207 -9.96 1.48 19.88
C LYS A 207 -9.14 1.62 21.15
N THR A 208 -8.66 0.48 21.64
CA THR A 208 -7.88 0.39 22.86
C THR A 208 -6.57 -0.33 22.59
N ILE A 209 -5.55 0.01 23.37
CA ILE A 209 -4.30 -0.73 23.44
C ILE A 209 -3.88 -0.84 24.90
N ASP A 210 -3.29 -1.98 25.25
CA ASP A 210 -2.80 -2.26 26.59
C ASP A 210 -1.31 -1.94 26.69
N ILE A 211 -0.97 -1.06 27.63
CA ILE A 211 0.41 -0.69 27.94
C ILE A 211 0.89 -1.56 29.10
N PRO A 212 1.88 -2.45 28.90
CA PRO A 212 2.33 -3.35 29.95
C PRO A 212 3.03 -2.59 31.09
N VAL A 213 2.77 -3.00 32.33
CA VAL A 213 3.46 -2.50 33.53
C VAL A 213 3.90 -3.65 34.44
N LYS A 214 4.97 -3.44 35.19
CA LYS A 214 5.47 -4.35 36.22
C LYS A 214 5.42 -3.64 37.57
N VAL A 215 4.73 -4.21 38.56
CA VAL A 215 4.55 -3.57 39.86
C VAL A 215 5.04 -4.50 40.97
N SER A 216 5.85 -3.95 41.89
CA SER A 216 6.45 -4.70 43.01
C SER A 216 6.54 -3.83 44.28
N ASP A 217 6.41 -4.44 45.46
CA ASP A 217 6.58 -3.72 46.74
C ASP A 217 8.04 -3.32 46.99
N ASN A 218 8.98 -4.19 46.61
CA ASN A 218 10.43 -3.99 46.75
C ASN A 218 11.05 -3.67 45.39
N PHE A 219 10.63 -2.55 44.81
CA PHE A 219 11.08 -2.12 43.49
C PHE A 219 12.43 -1.40 43.55
N GLU A 220 13.36 -1.81 42.66
CA GLU A 220 14.61 -1.10 42.37
C GLU A 220 14.85 -1.10 40.85
N ASN A 221 15.52 -0.06 40.35
CA ASN A 221 15.83 0.04 38.92
C ASN A 221 17.01 -0.86 38.50
N GLY A 222 17.91 -1.20 39.42
CA GLY A 222 19.17 -1.84 39.11
C GLY A 222 20.17 -0.89 38.45
N SER A 223 21.14 -1.43 37.74
CA SER A 223 22.16 -0.67 37.00
C SER A 223 21.66 -0.16 35.63
N VAL A 224 22.30 0.88 35.08
CA VAL A 224 22.07 1.34 33.70
C VAL A 224 22.65 0.32 32.73
N LYS A 225 21.84 -0.14 31.77
CA LYS A 225 22.24 -1.07 30.70
C LYS A 225 22.59 -0.34 29.41
N LYS A 226 21.90 0.75 29.11
CA LYS A 226 22.03 1.52 27.87
C LYS A 226 21.75 2.99 28.13
N ILE A 227 22.28 3.86 27.30
CA ILE A 227 21.92 5.28 27.28
C ILE A 227 21.41 5.70 25.90
N PHE A 228 20.53 6.69 25.87
CA PHE A 228 19.90 7.19 24.66
C PHE A 228 19.86 8.70 24.68
N ALA A 229 20.08 9.33 23.53
CA ALA A 229 19.84 10.76 23.39
C ALA A 229 18.35 11.04 23.14
N LYS A 230 17.80 12.00 23.88
CA LYS A 230 16.46 12.56 23.64
C LYS A 230 16.55 13.57 22.50
N GLY A 231 16.76 13.06 21.29
CA GLY A 231 16.96 13.84 20.05
C GLY A 231 18.41 14.26 19.84
N TYR A 232 18.62 15.45 19.27
CA TYR A 232 19.94 15.94 18.88
C TYR A 232 20.70 16.57 20.05
N ALA A 233 22.04 16.45 20.02
CA ALA A 233 22.88 17.35 20.77
C ALA A 233 22.85 18.75 20.10
N ILE A 234 22.96 19.81 20.88
CA ILE A 234 22.78 21.19 20.39
C ILE A 234 24.07 21.96 20.63
N VAL A 235 24.52 22.69 19.60
CA VAL A 235 25.65 23.63 19.69
C VAL A 235 25.36 24.87 18.86
N GLU A 236 25.81 26.03 19.30
CA GLU A 236 25.72 27.26 18.50
C GLU A 236 26.82 27.30 17.43
N SER A 237 26.48 27.84 16.25
CA SER A 237 27.44 28.08 15.18
C SER A 237 28.57 29.00 15.66
N GLY A 238 29.81 28.60 15.42
CA GLY A 238 31.00 29.33 15.87
C GLY A 238 31.52 28.93 17.25
N LYS A 239 30.80 28.08 18.02
CA LYS A 239 31.30 27.51 19.27
C LYS A 239 32.08 26.22 19.03
N GLN A 240 32.88 25.83 20.02
CA GLN A 240 33.56 24.53 20.01
C GLN A 240 32.52 23.41 20.10
N LEU A 241 32.71 22.33 19.36
CA LEU A 241 31.81 21.17 19.38
C LEU A 241 31.73 20.53 20.78
N SER A 242 32.80 20.65 21.57
CA SER A 242 32.84 20.21 22.97
C SER A 242 31.93 21.01 23.91
N SER A 243 31.38 22.15 23.48
CA SER A 243 30.37 22.89 24.24
C SER A 243 28.94 22.47 23.88
N ALA A 244 28.76 21.39 23.10
CA ALA A 244 27.44 20.86 22.80
C ALA A 244 26.75 20.40 24.08
N THR A 245 25.44 20.62 24.17
CA THR A 245 24.60 20.09 25.24
C THR A 245 23.75 18.94 24.70
N ALA A 246 23.42 17.97 25.56
CA ALA A 246 22.57 16.85 25.20
C ALA A 246 21.65 16.49 26.37
N THR A 247 20.46 15.99 26.06
CA THR A 247 19.56 15.40 27.05
C THR A 247 19.59 13.90 26.89
N LEU A 248 20.01 13.17 27.93
CA LEU A 248 20.16 11.71 27.87
C LEU A 248 19.19 11.00 28.82
N LEU A 249 18.74 9.82 28.38
CA LEU A 249 18.01 8.85 29.20
C LEU A 249 18.88 7.61 29.39
N GLY A 250 18.99 7.13 30.64
CA GLY A 250 19.55 5.81 30.94
C GLY A 250 18.43 4.79 31.03
N GLU A 251 18.54 3.68 30.30
CA GLU A 251 17.68 2.50 30.46
C GLU A 251 18.29 1.55 31.48
N TYR A 252 17.53 1.27 32.52
CA TYR A 252 17.94 0.46 33.66
C TYR A 252 17.52 -1.00 33.49
N GLU A 253 18.00 -1.90 34.36
CA GLU A 253 17.67 -3.33 34.28
C GLU A 253 16.18 -3.62 34.44
N SER A 254 15.47 -2.76 35.16
CA SER A 254 14.01 -2.77 35.27
C SER A 254 13.28 -2.54 33.93
N GLY A 255 13.97 -1.93 32.96
CA GLY A 255 13.43 -1.44 31.70
C GLY A 255 12.98 0.02 31.75
N ASN A 256 13.03 0.67 32.92
CA ASN A 256 12.74 2.10 33.02
C ASN A 256 13.83 2.93 32.37
N LYS A 257 13.43 4.07 31.82
CA LYS A 257 14.28 5.10 31.24
C LYS A 257 14.17 6.37 32.10
N LEU A 258 15.27 6.77 32.71
CA LEU A 258 15.31 7.98 33.55
C LEU A 258 16.29 8.99 32.95
N LEU A 259 16.02 10.27 33.16
CA LEU A 259 16.93 11.33 32.76
C LEU A 259 18.25 11.18 33.53
N LEU A 260 19.35 11.24 32.79
CA LEU A 260 20.69 11.30 33.37
C LEU A 260 21.03 12.74 33.69
N GLY A 261 21.59 12.96 34.88
CA GLY A 261 22.18 14.24 35.24
C GLY A 261 23.46 14.49 34.44
N GLU A 262 23.87 15.75 34.30
CA GLU A 262 25.09 16.13 33.57
C GLU A 262 26.37 15.49 34.12
N LYS A 263 26.36 15.02 35.37
CA LYS A 263 27.49 14.33 36.01
C LYS A 263 27.51 12.83 35.72
N ASP A 264 26.40 12.27 35.25
CA ASP A 264 26.24 10.83 35.01
C ASP A 264 26.80 10.41 33.65
N TYR A 265 27.21 11.36 32.82
CA TYR A 265 27.82 11.10 31.53
C TYR A 265 28.86 12.15 31.16
N THR A 266 29.67 11.83 30.16
CA THR A 266 30.62 12.76 29.53
C THR A 266 30.29 12.88 28.06
N LEU A 267 30.41 14.09 27.50
CA LEU A 267 30.29 14.33 26.06
C LEU A 267 31.69 14.42 25.45
N ASN A 268 31.97 13.47 24.57
CA ASN A 268 33.21 13.34 23.85
C ASN A 268 33.01 13.90 22.43
N ALA A 269 33.70 14.99 22.14
CA ALA A 269 33.65 15.68 20.86
C ALA A 269 35.06 15.94 20.34
N ARG A 270 35.19 16.03 19.01
CA ARG A 270 36.43 16.50 18.39
C ARG A 270 36.66 17.97 18.74
N ALA A 271 37.93 18.37 18.85
CA ALA A 271 38.32 19.76 19.03
C ALA A 271 38.15 20.54 17.71
N GLU A 272 36.91 20.84 17.36
CA GLU A 272 36.54 21.59 16.16
C GLU A 272 35.45 22.61 16.44
N VAL A 273 35.44 23.69 15.65
CA VAL A 273 34.40 24.73 15.74
C VAL A 273 33.20 24.33 14.88
N ALA A 274 32.02 24.29 15.49
CA ALA A 274 30.77 23.98 14.82
C ALA A 274 30.41 25.06 13.78
N LYS A 275 29.99 24.62 12.60
CA LYS A 275 29.59 25.48 11.47
C LYS A 275 28.22 25.07 10.96
N PHE A 276 27.32 26.03 10.80
CA PHE A 276 25.99 25.79 10.26
C PHE A 276 26.04 25.09 8.89
N GLY A 277 25.07 24.20 8.63
CA GLY A 277 24.99 23.40 7.41
C GLY A 277 25.95 22.20 7.36
N LYS A 278 26.91 22.09 8.28
CA LYS A 278 27.73 20.87 8.44
C LYS A 278 27.08 19.90 9.41
N LYS A 279 27.25 18.61 9.13
CA LYS A 279 26.82 17.51 10.00
C LYS A 279 27.95 17.14 10.94
N TYR A 280 27.64 17.04 12.23
CA TYR A 280 28.56 16.55 13.26
C TYR A 280 27.91 15.43 14.06
N GLU A 281 28.76 14.64 14.69
CA GLU A 281 28.38 13.58 15.62
C GLU A 281 29.31 13.70 16.84
N ILE A 282 28.73 13.60 18.03
CA ILE A 282 29.46 13.46 19.30
C ILE A 282 29.10 12.13 19.95
N GLU A 283 29.90 11.69 20.91
CA GLU A 283 29.62 10.48 21.68
C GLU A 283 29.38 10.85 23.14
N ALA A 284 28.29 10.35 23.72
CA ALA A 284 28.10 10.39 25.16
C ALA A 284 28.55 9.05 25.76
N THR A 285 29.28 9.10 26.87
CA THR A 285 29.73 7.92 27.61
C THR A 285 29.23 8.00 29.04
N TYR A 286 28.58 6.94 29.53
CA TYR A 286 28.07 6.86 30.90
C TYR A 286 29.23 6.82 31.91
N ALA A 287 29.12 7.61 32.98
CA ALA A 287 30.24 7.85 33.89
C ALA A 287 30.59 6.63 34.75
N SER A 288 29.59 5.82 35.13
CA SER A 288 29.84 4.63 35.98
C SER A 288 30.23 3.39 35.20
N ASP A 289 30.02 3.37 33.88
CA ASP A 289 30.44 2.28 33.00
C ASP A 289 30.78 2.83 31.61
N SER A 290 32.08 2.96 31.35
CA SER A 290 32.59 3.50 30.08
C SER A 290 32.27 2.64 28.85
N SER A 291 31.81 1.39 29.03
CA SER A 291 31.36 0.55 27.92
C SER A 291 29.96 0.93 27.41
N VAL A 292 29.20 1.69 28.21
CA VAL A 292 27.87 2.18 27.85
C VAL A 292 28.01 3.57 27.22
N SER A 293 27.89 3.63 25.90
CA SER A 293 27.95 4.89 25.15
C SER A 293 26.86 4.99 24.08
N VAL A 294 26.63 6.21 23.59
CA VAL A 294 25.73 6.47 22.46
C VAL A 294 26.27 7.60 21.59
N LYS A 295 26.21 7.41 20.28
CA LYS A 295 26.52 8.43 19.28
C LYS A 295 25.31 9.31 19.03
N ILE A 296 25.54 10.62 18.99
CA ILE A 296 24.49 11.63 18.95
C ILE A 296 24.76 12.58 17.78
N PRO A 297 23.85 12.68 16.81
CA PRO A 297 23.94 13.71 15.79
C PRO A 297 23.78 15.09 16.44
N VAL A 298 24.56 16.05 15.95
CA VAL A 298 24.55 17.42 16.47
C VAL A 298 23.76 18.34 15.55
N MET A 299 22.82 19.08 16.12
CA MET A 299 22.13 20.19 15.50
C MET A 299 22.89 21.49 15.79
N VAL A 300 23.45 22.10 14.74
CA VAL A 300 24.08 23.43 14.85
C VAL A 300 23.01 24.50 14.70
N ARG A 301 22.81 25.30 15.74
CA ARG A 301 21.86 26.42 15.73
C ARG A 301 22.57 27.73 15.42
N ILE A 302 21.91 28.60 14.68
CA ILE A 302 22.29 30.01 14.58
C ILE A 302 21.32 30.77 15.48
N HIS A 303 21.86 31.56 16.39
CA HIS A 303 21.10 32.55 17.14
C HIS A 303 21.63 33.92 16.76
N ILE A 304 20.73 34.80 16.29
CA ILE A 304 21.06 36.19 15.96
C ILE A 304 20.11 37.05 16.79
N GLU A 305 20.67 37.82 17.70
CA GLU A 305 19.96 38.83 18.48
C GLU A 305 20.55 40.20 18.17
N ALA A 306 19.70 41.19 17.91
CA ALA A 306 20.12 42.56 17.64
C ALA A 306 19.14 43.55 18.26
N GLU A 307 19.63 44.47 19.11
CA GLU A 307 18.80 45.52 19.71
C GLU A 307 18.28 46.54 18.67
N LYS A 308 19.04 46.74 17.57
CA LYS A 308 18.68 47.61 16.44
C LYS A 308 19.19 47.01 15.13
N GLY A 309 18.49 46.01 14.62
CA GLY A 309 18.77 45.44 13.30
C GLY A 309 18.33 46.38 12.17
N LYS A 310 19.23 46.70 11.24
CA LYS A 310 18.86 47.33 9.96
C LYS A 310 19.00 46.29 8.87
N LEU A 311 17.90 45.95 8.21
CA LEU A 311 17.91 45.09 7.02
C LEU A 311 18.66 45.83 5.90
N VAL A 312 19.80 45.30 5.44
CA VAL A 312 20.57 45.85 4.31
C VAL A 312 20.51 44.83 3.18
N ASN A 313 19.93 45.21 2.03
CA ASN A 313 19.74 44.36 0.84
C ASN A 313 18.92 43.06 1.05
N GLY A 314 18.13 42.98 2.14
CA GLY A 314 17.15 41.90 2.37
C GLY A 314 15.73 42.30 1.99
N LYS A 315 14.83 41.32 1.85
CA LYS A 315 13.38 41.53 1.84
C LYS A 315 12.82 40.94 3.13
N THR A 316 11.87 41.63 3.77
CA THR A 316 11.08 41.04 4.85
C THR A 316 10.16 39.97 4.27
N GLY A 317 10.14 38.80 4.91
CA GLY A 317 9.24 37.71 4.61
C GLY A 317 8.45 37.40 5.87
N THR A 318 7.13 37.29 5.75
CA THR A 318 6.32 36.77 6.85
C THR A 318 6.36 35.26 6.78
N GLU A 319 7.02 34.63 7.74
CA GLU A 319 7.06 33.18 7.87
C GLU A 319 6.40 32.75 9.16
N ASP A 320 5.87 31.54 9.17
CA ASP A 320 5.41 30.93 10.40
C ASP A 320 6.61 30.63 11.29
N GLU A 321 6.63 31.20 12.49
CA GLU A 321 7.57 30.83 13.52
C GLU A 321 7.32 29.39 13.95
N TYR A 322 8.39 28.62 14.14
CA TYR A 322 8.32 27.27 14.68
C TYR A 322 9.21 27.20 15.91
N PHE A 323 8.61 26.89 17.05
CA PHE A 323 9.33 26.59 18.27
C PHE A 323 9.55 25.11 18.38
N ILE A 324 10.71 24.73 18.90
CA ILE A 324 10.96 23.34 19.30
C ILE A 324 10.58 23.24 20.77
N THR A 325 9.58 22.42 21.06
CA THR A 325 9.11 22.14 22.42
C THR A 325 10.12 21.28 23.19
N GLU A 326 9.98 21.17 24.51
CA GLU A 326 10.86 20.37 25.39
C GLU A 326 10.92 18.86 25.05
N ASP A 327 9.98 18.37 24.25
CA ASP A 327 9.94 17.03 23.65
C ASP A 327 10.48 16.97 22.22
N ASN A 328 11.18 18.00 21.76
CA ASN A 328 11.84 18.08 20.46
C ASN A 328 10.88 18.04 19.25
N LYS A 329 9.63 18.47 19.42
CA LYS A 329 8.64 18.59 18.34
C LYS A 329 8.55 20.04 17.85
N TYR A 330 8.27 20.21 16.55
CA TYR A 330 8.00 21.52 15.98
C TYR A 330 6.56 21.94 16.30
N GLN A 331 6.42 23.05 17.01
CA GLN A 331 5.14 23.71 17.24
C GLN A 331 5.13 25.05 16.50
N LYS A 332 4.13 25.23 15.64
CA LYS A 332 3.91 26.48 14.90
C LYS A 332 3.43 27.57 15.88
N GLY A 333 4.22 28.63 16.02
CA GLY A 333 4.00 29.78 16.89
C GLY A 333 3.09 30.86 16.29
N GLY A 334 3.08 30.98 14.96
CA GLY A 334 2.32 32.01 14.23
C GLY A 334 3.23 32.85 13.33
N PRO A 335 2.67 33.73 12.48
CA PRO A 335 3.46 34.52 11.54
C PRO A 335 4.33 35.55 12.27
N VAL A 336 5.63 35.56 11.98
CA VAL A 336 6.60 36.57 12.41
C VAL A 336 7.11 37.36 11.21
N THR A 337 7.46 38.64 11.43
CA THR A 337 7.92 39.59 10.40
C THR A 337 9.35 40.01 10.66
#